data_AF-A0A2M9CF63-F1
#
_entry.id   AF-A0A2M9CF63-F1
#
_cell.length_a   1.000
_cell.length_b   1.000
_cell.length_c   1.000
_cell.angle_alpha   90.00
_cell.angle_beta   90.00
_cell.angle_gamma   90.00
#
_symmetry.space_group_name_H-M   'P 1'
#
loop_
_entity.id
_entity.type
_entity.pdbx_description
1 polymer ?
#
loop_
_entity_poly.entity_id
_entity_poly.type
_entity_poly.pdbx_seq_one_letter_code
_entity_poly.pdbx_strand_id
1 'polypeptide(L)'
;MPESIERWWERRRFSRGTETPYPIGTYRTEWASYPVLVRQYHPDLNHGITLTQIPPAAEVYLQWQCEAGHIFVATPSEQRDRPGRERRRSSWCPVCSEVARDRPVPARPAPAAAAPSATAAPPQKVRSRSTKTRPARELCTRTPALPVGEPFASTCAPRVASAAEADLRAGLEARLMGVSPLNAVRLARPFFDHLEAWPDVLLPELRVALEYDTTGRHGLEHVGRREAADRRKDRALRSAGWEVIRIRTGRLPKLGPHDLTVAGLSRATYAQLLDELRIIRGALFVDAYLR
;
A
#
# COMPACT_ATOMS: atom_id res chain seq x y z
N MET A 1 17.29 29.07 -16.23
CA MET A 1 17.28 28.59 -14.84
C MET A 1 15.87 28.22 -14.48
N PRO A 2 15.64 27.12 -13.75
CA PRO A 2 14.30 26.74 -13.35
C PRO A 2 13.72 27.76 -12.38
N GLU A 3 12.42 28.03 -12.53
CA GLU A 3 11.68 29.00 -11.72
C GLU A 3 10.47 28.33 -11.05
N SER A 4 9.79 29.02 -10.12
CA SER A 4 8.56 28.49 -9.53
C SER A 4 7.45 28.35 -10.57
N ILE A 5 6.53 27.42 -10.36
CA ILE A 5 5.43 27.17 -11.30
C ILE A 5 4.55 28.41 -11.54
N GLU A 6 4.33 29.25 -10.53
CA GLU A 6 3.58 30.51 -10.65
C GLU A 6 4.27 31.48 -11.61
N ARG A 7 5.56 31.77 -11.39
CA ARG A 7 6.34 32.67 -12.26
C ARG A 7 6.46 32.13 -13.67
N TRP A 8 6.65 30.82 -13.81
CA TRP A 8 6.64 30.16 -15.10
C TRP A 8 5.31 30.36 -15.82
N TRP A 9 4.17 30.15 -15.12
CA TRP A 9 2.84 30.29 -15.70
C TRP A 9 2.54 31.73 -16.11
N GLU A 10 2.83 32.71 -15.26
CA GLU A 10 2.69 34.15 -15.54
C GLU A 10 3.50 34.57 -16.77
N ARG A 11 4.77 34.15 -16.84
CA ARG A 11 5.63 34.41 -17.99
C ARG A 11 5.06 33.81 -19.27
N ARG A 12 4.46 32.61 -19.19
CA ARG A 12 3.80 31.97 -20.35
C ARG A 12 2.53 32.72 -20.76
N ARG A 13 1.72 33.20 -19.81
CA ARG A 13 0.54 34.05 -20.06
C ARG A 13 0.93 35.32 -20.80
N PHE A 14 1.95 36.02 -20.30
CA PHE A 14 2.48 37.22 -20.92
C PHE A 14 3.01 36.94 -22.34
N SER A 15 3.85 35.92 -22.50
CA SER A 15 4.47 35.60 -23.80
C SER A 15 3.49 35.16 -24.90
N ARG A 16 2.38 34.51 -24.52
CA ARG A 16 1.36 34.02 -25.45
C ARG A 16 0.13 34.93 -25.56
N GLY A 17 0.05 35.99 -24.75
CA GLY A 17 -1.08 36.91 -24.74
C GLY A 17 -2.41 36.26 -24.37
N THR A 18 -2.39 35.23 -23.52
CA THR A 18 -3.60 34.47 -23.13
C THR A 18 -3.57 34.05 -21.67
N GLU A 19 -4.75 33.97 -21.06
CA GLU A 19 -4.94 33.52 -19.67
C GLU A 19 -4.60 32.04 -19.46
N THR A 20 -4.77 31.23 -20.50
CA THR A 20 -4.46 29.79 -20.48
C THR A 20 -3.46 29.46 -21.59
N PRO A 21 -2.14 29.58 -21.33
CA PRO A 21 -1.08 29.40 -22.33
C PRO A 21 -1.09 28.02 -22.99
N TYR A 22 -1.48 27.01 -22.21
CA TYR A 22 -1.60 25.62 -22.62
C TYR A 22 -2.92 25.06 -22.06
N PRO A 23 -3.89 24.69 -22.91
CA PRO A 23 -5.10 23.99 -22.47
C PRO A 23 -4.80 22.66 -21.78
N ILE A 24 -5.70 22.20 -20.89
CA ILE A 24 -5.58 20.89 -20.25
C ILE A 24 -5.53 19.81 -21.34
N GLY A 25 -4.53 18.93 -21.26
CA GLY A 25 -4.29 17.87 -22.23
C GLY A 25 -3.27 18.19 -23.32
N THR A 26 -2.75 19.43 -23.41
CA THR A 26 -1.78 19.85 -24.44
C THR A 26 -0.62 18.88 -24.60
N TYR A 27 -0.02 18.43 -23.47
CA TYR A 27 1.13 17.52 -23.45
C TYR A 27 0.77 16.10 -22.98
N ARG A 28 -0.51 15.68 -23.15
CA ARG A 28 -0.98 14.38 -22.65
C ARG A 28 -0.20 13.21 -23.25
N THR A 29 0.11 13.26 -24.53
CA THR A 29 0.79 12.19 -25.26
C THR A 29 2.24 12.04 -24.79
N GLU A 30 2.91 13.16 -24.56
CA GLU A 30 4.30 13.21 -24.11
C GLU A 30 4.43 12.67 -22.69
N TRP A 31 3.45 12.95 -21.83
CA TRP A 31 3.40 12.41 -20.47
C TRP A 31 2.90 10.96 -20.38
N ALA A 32 2.23 10.44 -21.41
CA ALA A 32 1.71 9.07 -21.43
C ALA A 32 2.82 8.01 -21.27
N SER A 33 4.04 8.32 -21.73
CA SER A 33 5.22 7.45 -21.58
C SER A 33 5.78 7.41 -20.14
N TYR A 34 5.30 8.28 -19.25
CA TYR A 34 5.75 8.42 -17.86
C TYR A 34 4.60 8.25 -16.86
N PRO A 35 3.85 7.13 -16.87
CA PRO A 35 2.65 6.96 -16.06
C PRO A 35 2.92 7.02 -14.55
N VAL A 36 4.16 6.79 -14.11
CA VAL A 36 4.54 6.94 -12.71
C VAL A 36 4.68 8.41 -12.31
N LEU A 37 5.19 9.26 -13.21
CA LEU A 37 5.30 10.70 -12.95
C LEU A 37 3.92 11.35 -12.91
N VAL A 38 3.01 10.91 -13.79
CA VAL A 38 1.60 11.33 -13.74
C VAL A 38 0.98 11.03 -12.37
N ARG A 39 1.30 9.87 -11.76
CA ARG A 39 0.81 9.51 -10.41
C ARG A 39 1.45 10.31 -9.29
N GLN A 40 2.65 10.84 -9.48
CA GLN A 40 3.35 11.63 -8.48
C GLN A 40 2.99 13.12 -8.52
N TYR A 41 2.35 13.57 -9.60
CA TYR A 41 1.98 14.95 -9.79
C TYR A 41 0.58 15.23 -9.26
N HIS A 42 0.45 16.29 -8.46
CA HIS A 42 -0.83 16.75 -7.94
C HIS A 42 -1.03 18.22 -8.31
N PRO A 43 -2.08 18.57 -9.08
CA PRO A 43 -2.38 19.97 -9.41
C PRO A 43 -2.56 20.85 -8.16
N ASP A 44 -3.11 20.30 -7.08
CA ASP A 44 -3.34 21.04 -5.82
C ASP A 44 -2.03 21.45 -5.13
N LEU A 45 -0.94 20.71 -5.33
CA LEU A 45 0.41 21.08 -4.88
C LEU A 45 1.11 22.05 -5.85
N ASN A 46 0.49 22.33 -7.00
CA ASN A 46 1.08 23.06 -8.11
C ASN A 46 0.10 24.11 -8.65
N HIS A 47 -0.60 24.80 -7.73
CA HIS A 47 -1.46 25.96 -8.02
C HIS A 47 -2.59 25.68 -9.05
N GLY A 48 -3.12 24.46 -9.05
CA GLY A 48 -4.19 24.04 -9.96
C GLY A 48 -3.74 23.78 -11.41
N ILE A 49 -2.45 23.93 -11.72
CA ILE A 49 -1.92 23.67 -13.06
C ILE A 49 -1.72 22.17 -13.22
N THR A 50 -2.27 21.58 -14.27
CA THR A 50 -2.13 20.13 -14.52
C THR A 50 -0.81 19.80 -15.19
N LEU A 51 -0.27 18.59 -14.95
CA LEU A 51 0.97 18.15 -15.61
C LEU A 51 0.87 18.20 -17.14
N THR A 52 -0.32 17.93 -17.69
CA THR A 52 -0.59 17.98 -19.13
C THR A 52 -0.55 19.39 -19.74
N GLN A 53 -0.39 20.44 -18.93
CA GLN A 53 -0.18 21.81 -19.38
C GLN A 53 1.30 22.23 -19.32
N ILE A 54 2.17 21.32 -18.87
CA ILE A 54 3.60 21.57 -18.68
C ILE A 54 4.38 20.71 -19.68
N PRO A 55 5.19 21.30 -20.57
CA PRO A 55 6.06 20.55 -21.45
C PRO A 55 7.08 19.70 -20.65
N PRO A 56 7.40 18.46 -21.05
CA PRO A 56 8.41 17.65 -20.34
C PRO A 56 9.82 18.25 -20.29
N ALA A 57 10.14 19.18 -21.18
CA ALA A 57 11.41 19.92 -21.21
C ALA A 57 11.34 21.29 -20.51
N ALA A 58 10.26 21.57 -19.78
CA ALA A 58 10.10 22.85 -19.11
C ALA A 58 11.08 23.00 -17.94
N GLU A 59 11.80 24.11 -17.92
CA GLU A 59 12.63 24.56 -16.81
C GLU A 59 11.77 25.17 -15.70
N VAL A 60 11.00 24.33 -15.00
CA VAL A 60 10.07 24.73 -13.94
C VAL A 60 10.21 23.80 -12.75
N TYR A 61 10.22 24.36 -11.54
CA TYR A 61 10.18 23.58 -10.31
C TYR A 61 8.75 23.16 -10.00
N LEU A 62 8.55 21.86 -9.85
CA LEU A 62 7.26 21.24 -9.54
C LEU A 62 7.35 20.49 -8.22
N GLN A 63 6.26 20.48 -7.48
CA GLN A 63 6.10 19.66 -6.29
C GLN A 63 5.58 18.28 -6.69
N TRP A 64 6.37 17.25 -6.39
CA TRP A 64 6.05 15.84 -6.62
C TRP A 64 5.79 15.16 -5.29
N GLN A 65 4.86 14.21 -5.27
CA GLN A 65 4.62 13.33 -4.14
C GLN A 65 4.83 11.88 -4.55
N CYS A 66 5.78 11.18 -3.93
CA CYS A 66 5.97 9.75 -4.22
C CYS A 66 4.85 8.88 -3.64
N GLU A 67 4.76 7.60 -4.01
CA GLU A 67 3.79 6.65 -3.46
C GLU A 67 3.94 6.43 -1.94
N ALA A 68 5.09 6.80 -1.35
CA ALA A 68 5.33 6.82 0.09
C ALA A 68 4.92 8.14 0.77
N GLY A 69 4.38 9.11 0.02
CA GLY A 69 3.85 10.38 0.53
C GLY A 69 4.88 11.51 0.69
N HIS A 70 6.17 11.24 0.48
CA HIS A 70 7.19 12.30 0.53
C HIS A 70 6.97 13.32 -0.57
N ILE A 71 6.89 14.59 -0.19
CA ILE A 71 6.82 15.73 -1.09
C ILE A 71 8.24 16.24 -1.34
N PHE A 72 8.60 16.46 -2.60
CA PHE A 72 9.91 16.98 -2.99
C PHE A 72 9.79 17.84 -4.24
N VAL A 73 10.75 18.74 -4.43
CA VAL A 73 10.82 19.64 -5.57
C VAL A 73 11.82 19.12 -6.59
N ALA A 74 11.43 19.08 -7.86
CA ALA A 74 12.30 18.74 -8.98
C ALA A 74 11.73 19.30 -10.29
N THR A 75 12.59 19.55 -11.27
CA THR A 75 12.14 19.84 -12.62
C THR A 75 11.62 18.59 -13.33
N PRO A 76 10.78 18.74 -14.37
CA PRO A 76 10.42 17.66 -15.30
C PRO A 76 11.61 16.81 -15.76
N SER A 77 12.69 17.46 -16.22
CA SER A 77 13.90 16.78 -16.67
C SER A 77 14.62 16.06 -15.54
N GLU A 78 14.81 16.71 -14.38
CA GLU A 78 15.43 16.06 -13.21
C GLU A 78 14.66 14.83 -12.76
N GLN A 79 13.33 14.90 -12.77
CA GLN A 79 12.49 13.81 -12.32
C GLN A 79 12.43 12.64 -13.31
N ARG A 80 12.65 12.92 -14.60
CA ARG A 80 12.77 11.91 -15.66
C ARG A 80 14.17 11.29 -15.75
N ASP A 81 15.22 12.10 -15.58
CA ASP A 81 16.59 11.76 -15.98
C ASP A 81 17.49 11.32 -14.80
N ARG A 82 17.06 11.44 -13.54
CA ARG A 82 17.84 10.96 -12.39
C ARG A 82 18.06 9.42 -12.44
N PRO A 83 19.31 8.92 -12.27
CA PRO A 83 19.71 7.53 -12.49
C PRO A 83 19.19 6.61 -11.35
N GLY A 84 18.92 5.31 -11.50
CA GLY A 84 19.35 4.32 -12.48
C GLY A 84 19.98 3.12 -11.75
N ARG A 85 19.44 1.90 -11.95
CA ARG A 85 19.79 0.60 -11.30
C ARG A 85 19.54 0.46 -9.79
N GLU A 86 18.30 0.63 -9.36
CA GLU A 86 17.80 -0.06 -8.17
C GLU A 86 16.40 -0.61 -8.44
N ARG A 87 16.15 -1.82 -7.95
CA ARG A 87 15.12 -2.72 -8.49
C ARG A 87 13.70 -2.19 -8.25
N ARG A 88 12.96 -2.12 -9.36
CA ARG A 88 11.49 -2.19 -9.57
C ARG A 88 10.68 -0.89 -9.38
N ARG A 89 10.28 -0.34 -10.54
CA ARG A 89 8.95 0.20 -10.87
C ARG A 89 8.38 1.37 -10.04
N SER A 90 9.21 2.27 -9.51
CA SER A 90 8.73 3.56 -9.02
C SER A 90 9.76 4.66 -9.32
N SER A 91 9.29 5.77 -9.88
CA SER A 91 10.06 6.97 -10.19
C SER A 91 10.72 7.58 -8.94
N TRP A 92 11.78 8.34 -9.19
CA TRP A 92 12.74 8.79 -8.20
C TRP A 92 12.11 9.69 -7.12
N CYS A 93 12.61 9.56 -5.89
CA CYS A 93 12.30 10.43 -4.75
C CYS A 93 13.57 10.51 -3.90
N PRO A 94 14.02 11.71 -3.49
CA PRO A 94 15.30 11.87 -2.78
C PRO A 94 15.29 11.15 -1.44
N VAL A 95 14.19 11.30 -0.69
CA VAL A 95 14.01 10.66 0.61
C VAL A 95 14.00 9.14 0.48
N CYS A 96 13.27 8.59 -0.49
CA CYS A 96 13.28 7.14 -0.74
C CYS A 96 14.64 6.64 -1.21
N SER A 97 15.37 7.45 -1.99
CA SER A 97 16.71 7.10 -2.48
C SER A 97 17.75 7.10 -1.37
N GLU A 98 17.69 8.03 -0.42
CA GLU A 98 18.57 8.04 0.76
C GLU A 98 18.33 6.79 1.61
N VAL A 99 17.06 6.47 1.89
CA VAL A 99 16.67 5.24 2.60
C VAL A 99 17.14 3.98 1.88
N ALA A 100 17.26 4.01 0.55
CA ALA A 100 17.77 2.89 -0.24
C ALA A 100 19.30 2.79 -0.21
N ARG A 101 20.03 3.90 -0.26
CA ARG A 101 21.51 3.95 -0.22
C ARG A 101 22.09 3.41 1.10
N ASP A 102 21.39 3.64 2.20
CA ASP A 102 21.81 3.13 3.52
C ASP A 102 21.54 1.63 3.70
N ARG A 103 21.00 0.96 2.67
CA ARG A 103 20.73 -0.47 2.68
C ARG A 103 21.91 -1.22 2.06
N PRO A 104 22.61 -2.09 2.83
CA PRO A 104 23.71 -2.87 2.27
C PRO A 104 23.21 -3.76 1.13
N VAL A 105 23.79 -3.64 -0.05
CA VAL A 105 23.48 -4.52 -1.18
C VAL A 105 24.13 -5.88 -0.90
N PRO A 106 23.37 -6.99 -0.85
CA PRO A 106 23.97 -8.31 -0.75
C PRO A 106 24.77 -8.59 -2.02
N ALA A 107 26.06 -8.94 -1.87
CA ALA A 107 26.90 -9.35 -2.98
C ALA A 107 26.23 -10.51 -3.73
N ARG A 108 26.07 -10.38 -5.05
CA ARG A 108 25.62 -11.51 -5.88
C ARG A 108 26.71 -12.58 -5.83
N PRO A 109 26.40 -13.84 -5.53
CA PRO A 109 27.37 -14.91 -5.73
C PRO A 109 27.67 -15.01 -7.23
N ALA A 110 28.96 -15.05 -7.57
CA ALA A 110 29.42 -15.37 -8.92
C ALA A 110 28.94 -16.79 -9.31
N PRO A 111 28.64 -17.07 -10.59
CA PRO A 111 28.31 -18.42 -10.99
C PRO A 111 29.53 -19.32 -10.79
N ALA A 112 29.34 -20.44 -10.11
CA ALA A 112 30.39 -21.39 -9.79
C ALA A 112 30.88 -22.08 -11.07
N ALA A 113 32.14 -21.83 -11.43
CA ALA A 113 32.91 -22.72 -12.28
C ALA A 113 33.90 -23.50 -11.38
N ALA A 114 34.05 -24.78 -11.69
CA ALA A 114 34.75 -25.79 -10.92
C ALA A 114 36.20 -25.44 -10.55
N ALA A 115 36.64 -25.91 -9.37
CA ALA A 115 38.03 -25.98 -8.92
C ALA A 115 38.73 -27.23 -9.52
N PRO A 116 40.08 -27.41 -9.43
CA PRO A 116 41.02 -26.73 -8.52
C PRO A 116 42.43 -26.41 -9.09
N SER A 117 43.21 -25.59 -8.36
CA SER A 117 44.53 -25.97 -7.81
C SER A 117 45.26 -24.82 -7.09
N ALA A 118 46.12 -25.23 -6.16
CA ALA A 118 46.80 -24.49 -5.09
C ALA A 118 47.85 -23.45 -5.56
N THR A 119 48.17 -22.46 -4.71
CA THR A 119 49.43 -22.35 -3.91
C THR A 119 49.30 -21.17 -2.91
N ALA A 120 50.07 -21.23 -1.81
CA ALA A 120 49.87 -20.53 -0.53
C ALA A 120 50.57 -19.17 -0.35
N ALA A 121 50.08 -18.36 0.63
CA ALA A 121 50.83 -17.33 1.36
C ALA A 121 50.23 -17.12 2.80
N PRO A 122 51.01 -16.67 3.82
CA PRO A 122 50.71 -16.84 5.26
C PRO A 122 49.97 -15.65 5.94
N PRO A 123 49.54 -15.77 7.22
CA PRO A 123 48.27 -15.19 7.67
C PRO A 123 48.42 -13.83 8.37
N GLN A 124 47.51 -12.90 8.06
CA GLN A 124 47.25 -11.75 8.93
C GLN A 124 46.10 -12.08 9.89
N LYS A 125 46.38 -11.95 11.19
CA LYS A 125 45.43 -12.12 12.30
C LYS A 125 44.32 -11.07 12.23
N VAL A 126 43.28 -11.34 11.45
CA VAL A 126 42.02 -10.59 11.57
C VAL A 126 41.23 -11.23 12.70
N ARG A 127 41.14 -10.52 13.82
CA ARG A 127 40.28 -10.89 14.94
C ARG A 127 38.87 -11.09 14.41
N SER A 128 38.40 -12.33 14.42
CA SER A 128 37.03 -12.71 14.11
C SER A 128 36.11 -12.06 15.15
N ARG A 129 35.59 -10.87 14.85
CA ARG A 129 34.32 -10.45 15.46
C ARG A 129 33.28 -11.36 14.82
N SER A 130 32.77 -12.29 15.60
CA SER A 130 31.63 -13.13 15.25
C SER A 130 30.48 -12.21 14.83
N THR A 131 30.33 -12.01 13.53
CA THR A 131 29.08 -11.52 12.96
C THR A 131 28.06 -12.61 13.23
N LYS A 132 27.32 -12.49 14.33
CA LYS A 132 26.10 -13.25 14.54
C LYS A 132 25.24 -13.02 13.30
N THR A 133 25.24 -13.98 12.40
CA THR A 133 24.38 -14.02 11.22
C THR A 133 22.97 -13.79 11.72
N ARG A 134 22.36 -12.65 11.38
CA ARG A 134 20.97 -12.41 11.75
C ARG A 134 20.18 -13.50 11.01
N PRO A 135 19.47 -14.40 11.73
CA PRO A 135 18.82 -15.53 11.09
C PRO A 135 17.88 -14.99 10.01
N ALA A 136 17.82 -15.68 8.86
CA ALA A 136 16.75 -15.48 7.91
C ALA A 136 15.44 -15.52 8.71
N ARG A 137 14.55 -14.53 8.55
CA ARG A 137 13.23 -14.61 9.19
C ARG A 137 12.56 -15.86 8.64
N GLU A 138 12.53 -16.90 9.45
CA GLU A 138 11.95 -18.18 9.09
C GLU A 138 10.46 -17.95 8.88
N LEU A 139 9.96 -18.36 7.70
CA LEU A 139 8.53 -18.34 7.44
C LEU A 139 7.87 -19.34 8.37
N CYS A 140 6.71 -18.97 8.91
CA CYS A 140 5.95 -19.87 9.75
C CYS A 140 5.54 -21.12 8.94
N THR A 141 5.91 -22.29 9.44
CA THR A 141 5.60 -23.59 8.83
C THR A 141 4.18 -24.08 9.15
N ARG A 142 3.45 -23.36 10.00
CA ARG A 142 2.09 -23.72 10.43
C ARG A 142 1.00 -23.30 9.44
N THR A 143 1.30 -22.42 8.48
CA THR A 143 0.34 -22.06 7.42
C THR A 143 0.15 -23.25 6.47
N PRO A 144 -1.07 -23.79 6.32
CA PRO A 144 -1.32 -24.95 5.49
C PRO A 144 -1.12 -24.65 4.00
N ALA A 145 -0.78 -25.69 3.23
CA ALA A 145 -0.60 -25.62 1.78
C ALA A 145 -1.95 -25.57 1.04
N LEU A 146 -2.65 -24.46 1.17
CA LEU A 146 -3.93 -24.19 0.49
C LEU A 146 -3.75 -23.29 -0.75
N PRO A 147 -4.72 -23.26 -1.68
CA PRO A 147 -4.78 -22.28 -2.75
C PRO A 147 -4.80 -20.84 -2.23
N VAL A 148 -4.23 -19.90 -2.99
CA VAL A 148 -4.29 -18.48 -2.65
C VAL A 148 -5.74 -18.01 -2.61
N GLY A 149 -6.11 -17.29 -1.56
CA GLY A 149 -7.48 -16.82 -1.32
C GLY A 149 -8.34 -17.81 -0.57
N GLU A 150 -7.87 -19.03 -0.29
CA GLU A 150 -8.64 -20.00 0.48
C GLU A 150 -8.76 -19.56 1.96
N PRO A 151 -9.97 -19.48 2.53
CA PRO A 151 -10.16 -19.22 3.94
C PRO A 151 -9.92 -20.49 4.75
N PHE A 152 -9.34 -20.36 5.95
CA PHE A 152 -9.09 -21.50 6.82
C PHE A 152 -9.00 -21.09 8.30
N ALA A 153 -9.03 -22.08 9.18
CA ALA A 153 -8.79 -21.88 10.61
C ALA A 153 -7.29 -21.92 10.88
N SER A 154 -6.70 -20.77 11.17
CA SER A 154 -5.30 -20.66 11.56
C SER A 154 -5.13 -20.75 13.07
N THR A 155 -4.11 -21.51 13.47
CA THR A 155 -3.59 -21.57 14.85
C THR A 155 -2.62 -20.43 15.17
N CYS A 156 -2.20 -19.67 14.15
CA CYS A 156 -1.31 -18.52 14.27
C CYS A 156 -2.06 -17.20 14.35
N ALA A 157 -3.36 -17.19 14.04
CA ALA A 157 -4.20 -16.03 14.19
C ALA A 157 -4.11 -15.50 15.62
N PRO A 158 -3.95 -14.17 15.81
CA PRO A 158 -4.11 -13.56 17.12
C PRO A 158 -5.41 -14.04 17.76
N ARG A 159 -5.39 -14.28 19.08
CA ARG A 159 -6.64 -14.54 19.81
C ARG A 159 -7.55 -13.33 19.63
N VAL A 160 -8.84 -13.60 19.38
CA VAL A 160 -9.90 -12.59 19.30
C VAL A 160 -9.69 -11.60 20.45
N ALA A 161 -9.37 -10.36 20.10
CA ALA A 161 -8.67 -9.47 21.00
C ALA A 161 -9.62 -8.63 21.86
N SER A 162 -10.93 -8.61 21.52
CA SER A 162 -11.87 -7.69 22.14
C SER A 162 -13.31 -8.20 22.20
N ALA A 163 -14.07 -7.71 23.18
CA ALA A 163 -15.52 -7.88 23.23
C ALA A 163 -16.22 -7.29 21.98
N ALA A 164 -15.62 -6.25 21.38
CA ALA A 164 -16.18 -5.60 20.21
C ALA A 164 -16.14 -6.49 18.94
N GLU A 165 -15.12 -7.32 18.77
CA GLU A 165 -15.08 -8.33 17.69
C GLU A 165 -16.17 -9.39 17.88
N ALA A 166 -16.42 -9.80 19.13
CA ALA A 166 -17.51 -10.73 19.45
C ALA A 166 -18.89 -10.11 19.17
N ASP A 167 -19.08 -8.85 19.56
CA ASP A 167 -20.32 -8.10 19.29
C ASP A 167 -20.55 -7.89 17.79
N LEU A 168 -19.49 -7.62 17.02
CA LEU A 168 -19.56 -7.51 15.56
C LEU A 168 -20.05 -8.83 14.95
N ARG A 169 -19.42 -9.95 15.36
CA ARG A 169 -19.78 -11.28 14.87
C ARG A 169 -21.22 -11.64 15.22
N ALA A 170 -21.62 -11.48 16.48
CA ALA A 170 -22.98 -11.76 16.93
C ALA A 170 -24.02 -10.90 16.18
N GLY A 171 -23.72 -9.61 15.97
CA GLY A 171 -24.59 -8.72 15.23
C GLY A 171 -24.72 -9.06 13.75
N LEU A 172 -23.66 -9.58 13.13
CA LEU A 172 -23.70 -10.13 11.76
C LEU A 172 -24.47 -11.44 11.69
N GLU A 173 -24.21 -12.38 12.59
CA GLU A 173 -24.90 -13.68 12.64
C GLU A 173 -26.40 -13.53 12.85
N ALA A 174 -26.84 -12.51 13.59
CA ALA A 174 -28.25 -12.18 13.77
C ALA A 174 -28.94 -11.66 12.48
N ARG A 175 -28.17 -11.24 11.46
CA ARG A 175 -28.68 -10.59 10.24
C ARG A 175 -28.36 -11.36 8.96
N LEU A 176 -27.28 -12.12 8.96
CA LEU A 176 -26.73 -12.81 7.80
C LEU A 176 -26.51 -14.30 8.11
N MET A 177 -26.82 -15.12 7.12
CA MET A 177 -26.35 -16.49 7.00
C MET A 177 -24.91 -16.50 6.44
N GLY A 178 -24.14 -17.55 6.71
CA GLY A 178 -22.81 -17.72 6.11
C GLY A 178 -21.66 -16.92 6.75
N VAL A 179 -21.86 -16.32 7.93
CA VAL A 179 -20.76 -15.77 8.74
C VAL A 179 -19.85 -16.91 9.16
N SER A 180 -18.60 -16.89 8.69
CA SER A 180 -17.70 -18.04 8.83
C SER A 180 -16.94 -18.02 10.16
N PRO A 181 -16.76 -19.17 10.84
CA PRO A 181 -15.90 -19.27 12.02
C PRO A 181 -14.39 -19.26 11.66
N LEU A 182 -14.06 -19.29 10.36
CA LEU A 182 -12.68 -19.22 9.88
C LEU A 182 -12.10 -17.83 10.18
N ASN A 183 -10.79 -17.77 10.42
CA ASN A 183 -10.10 -16.59 10.94
C ASN A 183 -8.86 -16.20 10.13
N ALA A 184 -8.62 -16.86 8.99
CA ALA A 184 -7.47 -16.59 8.15
C ALA A 184 -7.76 -16.78 6.67
N VAL A 185 -7.01 -16.07 5.82
CA VAL A 185 -7.00 -16.20 4.37
C VAL A 185 -5.58 -16.48 3.88
N ARG A 186 -5.43 -17.48 3.01
CA ARG A 186 -4.14 -17.86 2.42
C ARG A 186 -3.63 -16.81 1.41
N LEU A 187 -2.40 -16.33 1.57
CA LEU A 187 -1.82 -15.24 0.76
C LEU A 187 -0.70 -15.69 -0.19
N ALA A 188 -0.67 -15.20 -1.43
CA ALA A 188 0.42 -15.51 -2.36
C ALA A 188 1.83 -15.09 -1.86
N ARG A 189 1.90 -14.07 -1.00
CA ARG A 189 3.16 -13.49 -0.51
C ARG A 189 3.13 -13.33 1.01
N PRO A 190 4.30 -13.36 1.67
CA PRO A 190 4.35 -13.22 3.12
C PRO A 190 3.77 -11.88 3.61
N PHE A 191 2.87 -11.97 4.59
CA PHE A 191 2.47 -10.89 5.47
C PHE A 191 3.17 -11.11 6.81
N PHE A 192 4.08 -10.19 7.16
CA PHE A 192 5.14 -10.43 8.14
C PHE A 192 5.91 -11.74 7.84
N ASP A 193 5.90 -12.68 8.77
CA ASP A 193 6.50 -14.02 8.76
C ASP A 193 5.48 -15.12 8.40
N HIS A 194 4.27 -14.74 8.03
CA HIS A 194 3.16 -15.65 7.73
C HIS A 194 2.71 -15.57 6.27
N LEU A 195 2.20 -16.67 5.74
CA LEU A 195 1.61 -16.75 4.39
C LEU A 195 0.08 -16.65 4.43
N GLU A 196 -0.41 -15.90 5.41
CA GLU A 196 -1.81 -15.75 5.78
C GLU A 196 -2.06 -14.34 6.31
N ALA A 197 -3.29 -13.85 6.17
CA ALA A 197 -3.81 -12.65 6.83
C ALA A 197 -4.97 -13.05 7.73
N TRP A 198 -5.18 -12.27 8.80
CA TRP A 198 -6.21 -12.49 9.81
C TRP A 198 -7.17 -11.30 9.87
N PRO A 199 -8.33 -11.39 9.20
CA PRO A 199 -9.44 -10.45 9.39
C PRO A 199 -10.29 -10.82 10.61
N ASP A 200 -11.03 -9.85 11.15
CA ASP A 200 -11.87 -10.07 12.33
C ASP A 200 -13.08 -10.96 12.02
N VAL A 201 -13.67 -10.74 10.84
CA VAL A 201 -14.77 -11.57 10.32
C VAL A 201 -14.57 -11.85 8.83
N LEU A 202 -14.85 -13.09 8.44
CA LEU A 202 -14.84 -13.54 7.05
C LEU A 202 -16.25 -13.87 6.58
N LEU A 203 -16.58 -13.41 5.38
CA LEU A 203 -17.77 -13.80 4.61
C LEU A 203 -17.29 -14.50 3.32
N PRO A 204 -16.94 -15.80 3.35
CA PRO A 204 -16.29 -16.50 2.26
C PRO A 204 -17.08 -16.51 0.95
N GLU A 205 -18.39 -16.75 1.02
CA GLU A 205 -19.26 -16.81 -0.16
C GLU A 205 -19.37 -15.45 -0.84
N LEU A 206 -19.31 -14.37 -0.05
CA LEU A 206 -19.23 -13.00 -0.56
C LEU A 206 -17.79 -12.58 -0.89
N ARG A 207 -16.76 -13.38 -0.59
CA ARG A 207 -15.34 -12.97 -0.73
C ARG A 207 -15.07 -11.58 -0.14
N VAL A 208 -15.61 -11.33 1.06
CA VAL A 208 -15.43 -10.09 1.81
C VAL A 208 -14.83 -10.40 3.17
N ALA A 209 -13.78 -9.65 3.52
CA ALA A 209 -13.14 -9.65 4.83
C ALA A 209 -13.48 -8.33 5.55
N LEU A 210 -13.86 -8.43 6.82
CA LEU A 210 -14.23 -7.30 7.66
C LEU A 210 -13.16 -7.05 8.73
N GLU A 211 -12.90 -5.77 8.97
CA GLU A 211 -12.04 -5.28 10.05
C GLU A 211 -12.82 -4.31 10.92
N TYR A 212 -12.68 -4.40 12.23
CA TYR A 212 -13.23 -3.47 13.20
C TYR A 212 -12.11 -2.72 13.89
N ASP A 213 -11.77 -1.56 13.33
CA ASP A 213 -10.66 -0.75 13.81
C ASP A 213 -11.16 0.21 14.90
N THR A 214 -10.60 0.06 16.11
CA THR A 214 -10.79 1.03 17.20
C THR A 214 -9.52 1.84 17.42
N THR A 215 -9.64 3.09 17.89
CA THR A 215 -8.45 3.91 18.21
C THR A 215 -7.63 3.35 19.38
N GLY A 216 -8.11 2.29 20.04
CA GLY A 216 -7.51 1.69 21.23
C GLY A 216 -7.52 2.63 22.44
N ARG A 217 -7.07 2.13 23.60
CA ARG A 217 -7.02 2.90 24.87
C ARG A 217 -6.04 4.09 24.86
N HIS A 218 -5.10 4.12 23.92
CA HIS A 218 -4.04 5.14 23.86
C HIS A 218 -4.03 5.95 22.55
N GLY A 219 -4.99 5.74 21.63
CA GLY A 219 -5.12 6.55 20.40
C GLY A 219 -4.03 6.33 19.33
N LEU A 220 -3.20 5.30 19.48
CA LEU A 220 -2.06 5.00 18.60
C LEU A 220 -2.31 3.80 17.67
N GLU A 221 -3.49 3.20 17.74
CA GLU A 221 -3.87 2.07 16.88
C GLU A 221 -4.32 2.61 15.52
N HIS A 222 -3.90 1.94 14.44
CA HIS A 222 -4.23 2.30 13.05
C HIS A 222 -3.76 3.68 12.57
N VAL A 223 -2.72 4.24 13.18
CA VAL A 223 -2.05 5.47 12.73
C VAL A 223 -0.58 5.18 12.37
N GLY A 224 -0.04 5.85 11.35
CA GLY A 224 1.38 5.78 10.99
C GLY A 224 1.85 4.38 10.56
N ARG A 225 2.80 3.77 11.30
CA ARG A 225 3.35 2.44 10.95
C ARG A 225 2.30 1.32 11.01
N ARG A 226 1.30 1.44 11.88
CA ARG A 226 0.20 0.47 11.97
C ARG A 226 -0.78 0.63 10.80
N GLU A 227 -1.09 1.86 10.40
CA GLU A 227 -1.86 2.14 9.18
C GLU A 227 -1.17 1.61 7.91
N ALA A 228 0.16 1.70 7.84
CA ALA A 228 0.92 1.14 6.73
C ALA A 228 0.85 -0.40 6.69
N ALA A 229 0.80 -1.06 7.86
CA ALA A 229 0.60 -2.50 7.97
C ALA A 229 -0.83 -2.89 7.57
N ASP A 230 -1.82 -2.10 7.97
CA ASP A 230 -3.23 -2.23 7.59
C ASP A 230 -3.42 -2.15 6.08
N ARG A 231 -2.91 -1.09 5.43
CA ARG A 231 -2.94 -0.97 3.96
C ARG A 231 -2.20 -2.11 3.25
N ARG A 232 -1.15 -2.67 3.88
CA ARG A 232 -0.46 -3.85 3.34
C ARG A 232 -1.31 -5.11 3.49
N LYS A 233 -2.02 -5.28 4.61
CA LYS A 233 -2.98 -6.37 4.83
C LYS A 233 -4.10 -6.32 3.79
N ASP A 234 -4.69 -5.14 3.60
CA ASP A 234 -5.78 -4.94 2.65
C ASP A 234 -5.36 -5.26 1.21
N ARG A 235 -4.18 -4.79 0.80
CA ARG A 235 -3.62 -5.12 -0.52
C ARG A 235 -3.33 -6.61 -0.68
N ALA A 236 -2.89 -7.28 0.38
CA ALA A 236 -2.63 -8.72 0.34
C ALA A 236 -3.92 -9.52 0.20
N LEU A 237 -4.97 -9.15 0.94
CA LEU A 237 -6.31 -9.74 0.83
C LEU A 237 -6.92 -9.50 -0.55
N ARG A 238 -6.88 -8.27 -1.07
CA ARG A 238 -7.33 -7.94 -2.44
C ARG A 238 -6.57 -8.70 -3.53
N SER A 239 -5.26 -8.84 -3.38
CA SER A 239 -4.45 -9.65 -4.31
C SER A 239 -4.78 -11.15 -4.23
N ALA A 240 -5.41 -11.60 -3.14
CA ALA A 240 -5.88 -12.97 -2.95
C ALA A 240 -7.37 -13.14 -3.33
N GLY A 241 -8.00 -12.13 -3.94
CA GLY A 241 -9.38 -12.20 -4.42
C GLY A 241 -10.46 -11.82 -3.40
N TRP A 242 -10.08 -11.14 -2.32
CA TRP A 242 -11.00 -10.69 -1.27
C TRP A 242 -11.19 -9.17 -1.29
N GLU A 243 -12.44 -8.71 -1.18
CA GLU A 243 -12.67 -7.31 -0.82
C GLU A 243 -12.56 -7.10 0.69
N VAL A 244 -12.19 -5.89 1.07
CA VAL A 244 -12.00 -5.51 2.48
C VAL A 244 -12.88 -4.32 2.80
N ILE A 245 -13.68 -4.47 3.86
CA ILE A 245 -14.46 -3.38 4.46
C ILE A 245 -13.91 -3.15 5.86
N ARG A 246 -13.39 -1.94 6.14
CA ARG A 246 -13.01 -1.54 7.49
C ARG A 246 -14.12 -0.72 8.13
N ILE A 247 -14.55 -1.13 9.32
CA ILE A 247 -15.43 -0.39 10.21
C ILE A 247 -14.52 0.38 11.16
N ARG A 248 -14.24 1.63 10.82
CA ARG A 248 -13.28 2.48 11.52
C ARG A 248 -14.03 3.37 12.50
N THR A 249 -13.71 3.22 13.79
CA THR A 249 -14.36 4.00 14.85
C THR A 249 -13.55 5.21 15.28
N GLY A 250 -14.24 6.23 15.81
CA GLY A 250 -13.60 7.48 16.23
C GLY A 250 -13.24 8.38 15.05
N ARG A 251 -12.08 9.06 15.11
CA ARG A 251 -11.60 10.00 14.06
C ARG A 251 -10.68 9.34 13.03
N LEU A 252 -10.75 8.01 12.88
CA LEU A 252 -9.91 7.29 11.93
C LEU A 252 -10.39 7.57 10.49
N PRO A 253 -9.51 8.04 9.59
CA PRO A 253 -9.87 8.25 8.20
C PRO A 253 -10.08 6.92 7.47
N LYS A 254 -10.86 6.94 6.39
CA LYS A 254 -11.01 5.78 5.49
C LYS A 254 -9.67 5.40 4.84
N LEU A 255 -9.40 4.10 4.72
CA LEU A 255 -8.26 3.55 4.00
C LEU A 255 -8.65 2.99 2.62
N GLY A 256 -9.88 2.49 2.50
CA GLY A 256 -10.47 1.95 1.29
C GLY A 256 -11.80 2.63 0.91
N PRO A 257 -12.27 2.40 -0.32
CA PRO A 257 -13.52 3.01 -0.82
C PRO A 257 -14.76 2.52 -0.08
N HIS A 258 -14.73 1.29 0.43
CA HIS A 258 -15.86 0.65 1.12
C HIS A 258 -15.81 0.82 2.64
N ASP A 259 -14.84 1.57 3.17
CA ASP A 259 -14.70 1.72 4.61
C ASP A 259 -15.83 2.56 5.21
N LEU A 260 -16.28 2.14 6.38
CA LEU A 260 -17.29 2.82 7.17
C LEU A 260 -16.62 3.60 8.31
N THR A 261 -16.97 4.88 8.46
CA THR A 261 -16.54 5.71 9.58
C THR A 261 -17.71 5.90 10.53
N VAL A 262 -17.69 5.24 11.69
CA VAL A 262 -18.84 5.17 12.61
C VAL A 262 -18.44 5.46 14.05
N ALA A 263 -19.39 5.83 14.91
CA ALA A 263 -19.11 6.00 16.33
C ALA A 263 -18.87 4.66 17.06
N GLY A 264 -19.47 3.58 16.57
CA GLY A 264 -19.39 2.23 17.12
C GLY A 264 -20.37 1.28 16.45
N LEU A 265 -20.51 0.07 16.98
CA LEU A 265 -21.50 -0.90 16.50
C LEU A 265 -22.92 -0.49 16.93
N SER A 266 -23.82 -0.38 15.96
CA SER A 266 -25.21 0.02 16.17
C SER A 266 -26.09 -0.56 15.07
N ARG A 267 -27.42 -0.50 15.22
CA ARG A 267 -28.36 -0.88 14.15
C ARG A 267 -28.08 -0.14 12.84
N ALA A 268 -27.73 1.16 12.91
CA ALA A 268 -27.39 1.96 11.74
C ALA A 268 -26.07 1.51 11.10
N THR A 269 -25.06 1.15 11.90
CA THR A 269 -23.79 0.61 11.41
C THR A 269 -23.98 -0.66 10.60
N TYR A 270 -24.82 -1.59 11.08
CA TYR A 270 -25.12 -2.81 10.34
C TYR A 270 -25.91 -2.55 9.05
N ALA A 271 -26.84 -1.58 9.05
CA ALA A 271 -27.53 -1.18 7.83
C ALA A 271 -26.56 -0.66 6.76
N GLN A 272 -25.64 0.25 7.14
CA GLN A 272 -24.60 0.76 6.24
C GLN A 272 -23.67 -0.35 5.72
N LEU A 273 -23.32 -1.31 6.58
CA LEU A 273 -22.50 -2.45 6.19
C LEU A 273 -23.21 -3.35 5.17
N LEU A 274 -24.51 -3.61 5.35
CA LEU A 274 -25.30 -4.35 4.36
C LEU A 274 -25.35 -3.59 3.03
N ASP A 275 -25.51 -2.27 3.05
CA ASP A 275 -25.50 -1.47 1.82
C ASP A 275 -24.14 -1.52 1.10
N GLU A 276 -23.01 -1.47 1.82
CA GLU A 276 -21.68 -1.66 1.21
C GLU A 276 -21.49 -3.07 0.64
N LEU A 277 -21.98 -4.10 1.34
CA LEU A 277 -21.96 -5.47 0.80
C LEU A 277 -22.74 -5.54 -0.52
N ARG A 278 -23.91 -4.88 -0.59
CA ARG A 278 -24.72 -4.81 -1.82
C ARG A 278 -24.02 -4.04 -2.93
N ILE A 279 -23.25 -3.00 -2.61
CA ILE A 279 -22.41 -2.28 -3.58
C ILE A 279 -21.33 -3.21 -4.15
N ILE A 280 -20.68 -4.02 -3.30
CA ILE A 280 -19.56 -4.88 -3.72
C ILE A 280 -20.01 -6.12 -4.49
N ARG A 281 -21.16 -6.71 -4.12
CA ARG A 281 -21.61 -8.02 -4.63
C ARG A 281 -22.97 -8.03 -5.32
N GLY A 282 -23.69 -6.91 -5.29
CA GLY A 282 -25.03 -6.79 -5.84
C GLY A 282 -26.11 -7.13 -4.80
N ALA A 283 -27.22 -6.39 -4.85
CA ALA A 283 -28.32 -6.54 -3.89
C ALA A 283 -28.91 -7.95 -3.88
N LEU A 284 -29.22 -8.50 -5.06
CA LEU A 284 -29.81 -9.83 -5.19
C LEU A 284 -28.98 -10.91 -4.48
N PHE A 285 -27.66 -10.86 -4.63
CA PHE A 285 -26.79 -11.89 -4.05
C PHE A 285 -26.68 -11.73 -2.53
N VAL A 286 -26.53 -10.49 -2.03
CA VAL A 286 -26.42 -10.24 -0.58
C VAL A 286 -27.75 -10.48 0.14
N ASP A 287 -28.87 -10.09 -0.46
CA ASP A 287 -30.19 -10.24 0.15
C ASP A 287 -30.59 -11.71 0.33
N ALA A 288 -30.05 -12.61 -0.50
CA ALA A 288 -30.22 -14.07 -0.33
C ALA A 288 -29.59 -14.62 0.96
N TYR A 289 -28.67 -13.89 1.59
CA TYR A 289 -28.04 -14.26 2.86
C TYR A 289 -28.73 -13.61 4.06
N LEU A 290 -29.71 -12.72 3.88
CA LEU A 290 -30.38 -12.08 5.01
C LEU A 290 -31.23 -13.10 5.80
N ARG A 291 -31.35 -12.87 7.11
CA ARG A 291 -32.23 -13.62 8.01
C ARG A 291 -33.57 -12.93 8.23
#